data_AF-A0A7C1E4H1-F1
#
_entry.id   AF-A0A7C1E4H1-F1
#
_cell.length_a   1.000
_cell.length_b   1.000
_cell.length_c   1.000
_cell.angle_alpha   90.00
_cell.angle_beta   90.00
_cell.angle_gamma   90.00
#
_symmetry.space_group_name_H-M   'P 1'
#
loop_
_entity.id
_entity.type
_entity.pdbx_description
1 polymer ?
#
loop_
_entity_poly.entity_id
_entity_poly.type
_entity_poly.pdbx_seq_one_letter_code
_entity_poly.pdbx_strand_id
1 'polypeptide(L)' 'LHPFWMKNTFIPLAIAFIDEDFVITDIKWMKPHDTNSCYPSKPIKYTVEVNRGWFVKRDIKPGMKVNLQTED' A
#
# COMPACT_ATOMS: atom_id res chain seq x y z
N LEU A 1 5.77 1.51 13.48
CA LEU A 1 5.47 0.77 12.23
C LEU A 1 4.05 0.24 12.33
N HIS A 2 3.19 0.50 11.35
CA HIS A 2 1.78 0.07 11.35
C HIS A 2 1.61 -1.09 10.35
N PRO A 3 1.57 -2.36 10.81
CA PRO A 3 1.39 -3.50 9.92
C PRO A 3 -0.08 -3.69 9.52
N PHE A 4 -0.28 -4.34 8.37
CA PHE A 4 -1.60 -4.73 7.86
C PHE A 4 -1.74 -6.25 7.80
N TRP A 5 -2.97 -6.72 7.71
CA TRP A 5 -3.34 -8.12 7.45
C TRP A 5 -4.61 -8.15 6.59
N MET A 6 -5.02 -9.33 6.16
CA MET A 6 -6.17 -9.53 5.26
C MET A 6 -7.32 -10.28 5.95
N LYS A 7 -7.43 -10.20 7.28
CA LYS A 7 -8.53 -10.84 8.03
C LYS A 7 -9.87 -10.38 7.48
N ASN A 8 -10.67 -11.32 6.98
CA ASN A 8 -11.97 -11.08 6.34
C ASN A 8 -11.93 -10.24 5.05
N THR A 9 -10.77 -10.12 4.39
CA THR A 9 -10.65 -9.49 3.07
C THR A 9 -10.68 -10.56 1.98
N PHE A 10 -11.71 -10.55 1.14
CA PHE A 10 -11.99 -11.61 0.16
C PHE A 10 -11.33 -11.40 -1.21
N ILE A 11 -10.96 -10.15 -1.55
CA ILE A 11 -10.29 -9.83 -2.81
C ILE A 11 -8.78 -9.69 -2.63
N PRO A 12 -7.96 -10.12 -3.60
CA PRO A 12 -6.52 -9.94 -3.52
C PRO A 12 -6.16 -8.46 -3.70
N LEU A 13 -5.43 -7.90 -2.75
CA LEU A 13 -5.04 -6.49 -2.75
C LEU A 13 -3.52 -6.33 -2.89
N ALA A 14 -3.12 -5.20 -3.45
CA ALA A 14 -1.79 -4.65 -3.26
C ALA A 14 -1.91 -3.40 -2.37
N ILE A 15 -0.97 -3.24 -1.44
CA ILE A 15 -0.89 -2.08 -0.56
C ILE A 15 0.39 -1.30 -0.89
N ALA A 16 0.27 0.01 -1.08
CA ALA A 16 1.39 0.93 -1.06
C ALA A 16 1.50 1.55 0.33
N PHE A 17 2.68 1.48 0.92
CA PHE A 17 3.03 2.19 2.15
C PHE A 17 3.71 3.52 1.80
N ILE A 18 3.33 4.59 2.48
CA ILE A 18 3.72 5.97 2.12
C ILE A 18 4.20 6.72 3.37
N ASP A 19 5.38 7.33 3.29
CA ASP A 19 5.95 8.13 4.39
C ASP A 19 5.33 9.54 4.48
N GLU A 20 5.82 10.32 5.43
CA GLU A 20 5.30 11.67 5.70
C GLU A 20 5.58 12.68 4.58
N ASP A 21 6.57 12.41 3.72
CA ASP A 21 6.92 13.21 2.55
C ASP A 21 6.14 12.79 1.28
N PHE A 22 5.11 11.97 1.47
CA PHE A 22 4.29 11.37 0.42
C PHE A 22 5.06 10.47 -0.55
N VAL A 23 6.20 9.90 -0.13
CA VAL A 23 6.97 8.95 -0.96
C VAL A 23 6.48 7.53 -0.70
N ILE A 24 6.20 6.80 -1.78
CA ILE A 24 5.90 5.36 -1.70
C ILE A 24 7.18 4.64 -1.24
N THR A 25 7.11 3.98 -0.10
CA THR A 25 8.24 3.30 0.54
C THR A 25 8.32 1.85 0.12
N ASP A 26 7.15 1.22 0.01
CA ASP A 26 6.98 -0.20 -0.29
C ASP A 26 5.68 -0.39 -1.07
N ILE A 27 5.69 -1.39 -1.95
CA ILE A 27 4.46 -1.94 -2.54
C ILE A 27 4.46 -3.44 -2.27
N LYS A 28 3.41 -3.95 -1.63
CA LYS A 28 3.31 -5.37 -1.25
C LYS A 28 2.00 -5.97 -1.74
N TRP A 29 2.07 -7.20 -2.23
CA TRP A 29 0.87 -8.00 -2.50
C TRP A 29 0.44 -8.74 -1.23
N MET A 30 -0.87 -8.77 -0.97
CA MET A 30 -1.45 -9.44 0.18
C MET A 30 -2.52 -10.44 -0.28
N LYS A 31 -2.48 -11.64 0.32
CA LYS A 31 -3.38 -12.75 0.00
C LYS A 31 -4.68 -12.63 0.80
N PRO A 32 -5.85 -12.90 0.21
CA PRO A 32 -7.11 -12.95 0.95
C PRO A 32 -7.01 -13.84 2.20
N HIS A 33 -7.65 -13.41 3.28
CA HIS A 33 -7.70 -14.12 4.58
C HIS A 33 -6.35 -14.33 5.30
N ASP A 34 -5.23 -13.88 4.75
CA ASP A 34 -3.92 -14.01 5.41
C ASP A 34 -3.84 -13.10 6.64
N THR A 35 -3.67 -13.72 7.82
CA THR A 35 -3.56 -13.02 9.10
C THR A 35 -2.11 -12.75 9.51
N ASN A 36 -1.13 -13.07 8.67
CA ASN A 36 0.26 -12.69 8.94
C ASN A 36 0.42 -11.17 8.81
N SER A 37 1.14 -10.58 9.77
CA SER A 37 1.45 -9.15 9.76
C SER A 37 2.36 -8.78 8.58
N CYS A 38 1.84 -7.97 7.67
CA CYS A 38 2.56 -7.33 6.59
C CYS A 38 3.09 -5.97 7.09
N TYR A 39 4.37 -5.91 7.46
CA TYR A 39 5.01 -4.70 7.97
C TYR A 39 5.51 -3.78 6.85
N PRO A 40 5.43 -2.45 6.99
CA PRO A 40 6.21 -1.53 6.16
C PRO A 40 7.72 -1.64 6.46
N SER A 41 8.59 -1.26 5.53
CA SER A 41 10.05 -1.28 5.74
C SER A 41 10.56 -0.16 6.64
N LYS A 42 9.81 0.94 6.74
CA LYS A 42 10.14 2.13 7.55
C LYS A 42 8.87 2.81 8.11
N PRO A 43 8.98 3.80 9.00
CA PRO A 43 7.82 4.57 9.49
C PRO A 43 7.02 5.16 8.32
N ILE A 44 5.69 5.04 8.40
CA ILE A 44 4.75 5.44 7.36
C ILE A 44 3.62 6.26 7.99
N LYS A 45 2.99 7.12 7.19
CA LYS A 45 1.87 7.97 7.59
C LYS A 45 0.58 7.63 6.83
N TYR A 46 0.70 7.10 5.62
CA TYR A 46 -0.44 6.77 4.77
C TYR A 46 -0.27 5.39 4.13
N THR A 47 -1.39 4.82 3.70
CA THR A 47 -1.45 3.60 2.90
C THR A 47 -2.54 3.70 1.86
N VAL A 48 -2.31 3.10 0.69
CA VAL A 48 -3.34 2.97 -0.37
C VAL A 48 -3.49 1.49 -0.72
N GLU A 49 -4.70 0.96 -0.54
CA GLU A 49 -5.08 -0.39 -0.95
C GLU A 49 -5.79 -0.35 -2.32
N VAL A 50 -5.34 -1.21 -3.24
CA VAL A 50 -5.92 -1.36 -4.58
C VAL A 50 -5.98 -2.83 -4.96
N ASN A 51 -6.78 -3.18 -5.96
CA ASN A 51 -6.79 -4.55 -6.50
C ASN A 51 -5.39 -4.98 -6.94
N ARG A 52 -5.05 -6.24 -6.69
CA ARG A 52 -3.76 -6.82 -7.11
C ARG A 52 -3.44 -6.51 -8.57
N GLY A 53 -2.21 -6.04 -8.81
CA GLY A 53 -1.70 -5.71 -10.15
C GLY A 53 -2.00 -4.29 -10.62
N TRP A 54 -2.79 -3.50 -9.88
CA TRP A 54 -3.10 -2.11 -10.27
C TRP A 54 -1.83 -1.23 -10.40
N PHE A 55 -0.89 -1.33 -9.44
CA PHE A 55 0.38 -0.59 -9.50
C PHE A 55 1.25 -1.02 -10.69
N VAL A 56 1.40 -2.33 -10.92
CA VAL A 56 2.19 -2.87 -12.04
C VAL A 56 1.64 -2.40 -13.39
N LYS A 57 0.31 -2.42 -13.57
CA LYS A 57 -0.35 -1.95 -14.79
C LYS A 57 -0.13 -0.45 -15.07
N ARG A 58 0.27 0.33 -14.07
CA ARG A 58 0.48 1.79 -14.14
C ARG A 58 1.94 2.20 -13.98
N ASP A 59 2.84 1.23 -13.92
CA ASP A 59 4.26 1.42 -13.66
C ASP A 59 4.57 2.22 -12.37
N ILE A 60 3.71 2.10 -11.35
CA ILE A 60 3.90 2.78 -10.06
C ILE A 60 4.84 1.95 -9.17
N LYS A 61 5.88 2.58 -8.64
CA LYS A 61 7.01 1.95 -7.94
C LYS A 61 7.39 2.69 -6.65
N PRO A 62 8.06 2.03 -5.70
CA PRO A 62 8.71 2.71 -4.58
C PRO A 62 9.63 3.85 -5.07
N GLY A 63 9.66 4.94 -4.31
CA GLY A 63 10.36 6.18 -4.64
C GLY A 63 9.51 7.24 -5.37
N MET A 64 8.35 6.86 -5.91
CA MET A 64 7.42 7.82 -6.51
C MET A 64 6.66 8.61 -5.43
N LYS A 65 6.30 9.86 -5.75
CA LYS A 65 5.49 10.72 -4.88
C LYS A 65 4.00 10.60 -5.16
N VAL A 66 3.21 10.60 -4.10
CA VAL A 66 1.76 10.71 -4.14
C VAL A 66 1.37 12.18 -4.06
N ASN A 67 0.54 12.65 -4.99
CA ASN A 67 -0.07 13.97 -4.91
C ASN A 67 -1.53 13.78 -4.46
N LEU A 68 -1.83 14.23 -3.24
CA LEU A 68 -3.21 14.31 -2.77
C LEU A 68 -3.81 15.62 -3.26
N GLN A 69 -4.58 15.54 -4.34
CA GLN A 69 -5.41 16.64 -4.79
C GLN A 69 -6.73 16.58 -4.02
N THR A 70 -7.04 17.66 -3.31
CA THR A 70 -8.40 17.92 -2.83
C THR A 70 -9.11 18.73 -3.92
N GLU A 71 -10.38 18.44 -4.18
CA GLU A 71 -11.21 19.34 -4.98
C GLU A 71 -11.47 20.62 -4.15
N ASP A 72 -11.44 21.77 -4.82
CA ASP A 72 -11.91 23.07 -4.27
C ASP A 72 -13.44 23.11 -4.21
#